data_AF-A0AAV6AJL2-F1
#
_entry.id   AF-A0AAV6AJL2-F1
#
_cell.length_a   1.000
_cell.length_b   1.000
_cell.length_c   1.000
_cell.angle_alpha   90.00
_cell.angle_beta   90.00
_cell.angle_gamma   90.00
#
_symmetry.space_group_name_H-M   'P 1'
#
loop_
_entity.id
_entity.type
_entity.pdbx_description
1 polymer ?
#
loop_
_entity_poly.entity_id
_entity_poly.type
_entity_poly.pdbx_seq_one_letter_code
_entity_poly.pdbx_strand_id
1 'polypeptide(L)' 'DGAEATKDMVAGRGRAARLGDRALGHMDPGAASAALLIQALAAELRPAT' A
#
# COMPACT_ATOMS: atom_id res chain seq x y z
N ASP A 1 7.89 -4.11 -3.92
CA ASP A 1 6.92 -3.04 -4.26
C ASP A 1 6.48 -2.27 -3.03
N GLY A 2 6.09 -0.99 -3.20
CA GLY A 2 5.79 -0.09 -2.08
C GLY A 2 4.63 -0.55 -1.18
N ALA A 3 3.57 -1.14 -1.75
CA ALA A 3 2.47 -1.70 -0.96
C ALA A 3 2.91 -2.92 -0.16
N GLU A 4 3.63 -3.87 -0.78
CA GLU A 4 4.16 -5.07 -0.13
C GLU A 4 5.09 -4.75 1.05
N ALA A 5 5.94 -3.73 0.92
CA ALA A 5 6.86 -3.30 1.97
C ALA A 5 6.15 -2.84 3.26
N THR A 6 4.85 -2.52 3.20
CA THR A 6 4.08 -2.13 4.40
C THR A 6 3.88 -3.29 5.39
N LYS A 7 4.03 -4.55 4.94
CA LYS A 7 3.97 -5.73 5.83
C LYS A 7 5.03 -5.69 6.92
N ASP A 8 6.17 -5.06 6.67
CA ASP A 8 7.31 -5.00 7.59
C ASP A 8 7.28 -3.75 8.49
N MET A 9 6.19 -2.96 8.45
CA MET A 9 6.07 -1.68 9.17
C MET A 9 5.10 -1.77 10.34
N VAL A 10 5.51 -1.23 11.49
CA VAL A 10 4.56 -0.96 12.59
C VAL A 10 3.75 0.28 12.25
N ALA A 11 2.42 0.13 12.20
CA ALA A 11 1.53 1.23 11.84
C ALA A 11 1.58 2.36 12.87
N GLY A 12 2.05 3.55 12.46
CA GLY A 12 2.06 4.74 13.31
C GLY A 12 0.79 5.59 13.23
N ARG A 13 -0.12 5.32 12.28
CA ARG A 13 -1.37 6.08 12.06
C ARG A 13 -2.53 5.16 11.67
N GLY A 14 -3.75 5.67 11.77
CA GLY A 14 -4.97 5.00 11.32
C GLY A 14 -5.47 3.90 12.28
N ARG A 15 -6.35 3.02 11.78
CA ARG A 15 -6.94 1.95 12.60
C ARG A 15 -5.91 0.86 12.97
N ALA A 16 -4.98 0.57 12.06
CA ALA A 16 -3.95 -0.43 12.27
C ALA A 16 -2.98 -0.06 13.41
N ALA A 17 -2.78 1.24 13.69
CA ALA A 17 -1.94 1.68 14.81
C ALA A 17 -2.42 1.16 16.18
N ARG A 18 -3.70 0.82 16.32
CA ARG A 18 -4.28 0.24 17.55
C ARG A 18 -3.83 -1.20 17.80
N LEU A 19 -3.29 -1.87 16.78
CA LEU A 19 -2.85 -3.26 16.83
C LEU A 19 -1.37 -3.39 17.21
N GLY A 20 -0.59 -2.31 17.10
CA GLY A 20 0.86 -2.34 17.33
C GLY A 20 1.54 -3.41 16.49
N ASP A 21 2.40 -4.21 17.11
CA ASP A 21 3.16 -5.28 16.45
C ASP A 21 2.27 -6.36 15.82
N ARG A 22 1.00 -6.47 16.24
CA ARG A 22 0.05 -7.43 15.64
C ARG A 22 -0.32 -7.07 14.20
N ALA A 23 -0.03 -5.85 13.75
CA ALA A 23 -0.22 -5.46 12.35
C ALA A 23 0.92 -5.93 11.44
N LEU A 24 2.08 -6.32 11.99
CA LEU A 24 3.19 -6.83 11.19
C LEU A 24 2.77 -8.08 10.39
N GLY A 25 3.35 -8.22 9.20
CA GLY A 25 2.99 -9.23 8.21
C GLY A 25 1.74 -8.91 7.39
N HIS A 26 0.99 -7.85 7.73
CA HIS A 26 -0.22 -7.47 7.01
C HIS A 26 0.03 -6.24 6.13
N MET A 27 -0.33 -6.35 4.86
CA MET A 27 -0.25 -5.22 3.93
C MET A 27 -1.27 -4.16 4.32
N ASP A 28 -0.85 -2.89 4.31
CA ASP A 28 -1.78 -1.79 4.51
C ASP A 28 -2.76 -1.70 3.31
N PRO A 29 -4.09 -1.76 3.55
CA PRO A 29 -5.07 -1.72 2.47
C PRO A 29 -5.10 -0.37 1.75
N GLY A 30 -4.69 0.73 2.40
CA GLY A 30 -4.56 2.05 1.78
C GLY A 30 -3.42 2.06 0.75
N ALA A 31 -2.25 1.52 1.13
CA ALA A 31 -1.12 1.36 0.23
C ALA A 31 -1.43 0.44 -0.95
N ALA A 32 -2.17 -0.66 -0.72
CA ALA A 32 -2.64 -1.55 -1.78
C ALA A 32 -3.52 -0.79 -2.80
N SER A 33 -4.49 -0.03 -2.31
CA SER A 33 -5.39 0.78 -3.16
C SER A 33 -4.63 1.85 -3.93
N ALA A 34 -3.68 2.54 -3.28
CA ALA A 34 -2.86 3.56 -3.93
C ALA A 34 -1.99 2.96 -5.05
N ALA A 35 -1.42 1.78 -4.84
CA ALA A 35 -0.67 1.07 -5.88
C ALA A 35 -1.55 0.77 -7.11
N LEU A 36 -2.79 0.33 -6.91
CA LEU A 36 -3.74 0.10 -8.01
C LEU A 36 -4.06 1.38 -8.78
N LEU A 37 -4.30 2.49 -8.07
CA LEU A 37 -4.56 3.79 -8.71
C LEU A 37 -3.38 4.28 -9.55
N ILE A 38 -2.16 4.16 -9.00
CA ILE A 38 -0.93 4.53 -9.71
C ILE A 38 -0.71 3.64 -10.93
N GLN A 39 -0.95 2.32 -10.82
CA GLN A 39 -0.86 1.39 -11.94
C GLN A 39 -1.86 1.73 -13.05
N ALA A 40 -3.11 2.04 -12.69
CA ALA A 40 -4.12 2.45 -13.66
C ALA A 40 -3.73 3.76 -14.36
N LEU A 41 -3.26 4.75 -13.60
CA LEU A 41 -2.77 6.01 -14.17
C LEU A 41 -1.58 5.78 -15.12
N ALA A 42 -0.61 4.96 -14.72
CA ALA A 42 0.53 4.63 -15.55
C ALA A 42 0.13 3.86 -16.83
N ALA A 43 -0.95 3.06 -16.77
CA ALA A 43 -1.50 2.41 -17.94
C ALA A 43 -2.07 3.41 -18.95
N GLU A 44 -2.82 4.42 -18.49
CA GLU A 44 -3.39 5.48 -19.34
C GLU A 44 -2.33 6.45 -19.89
N LEU A 45 -1.25 6.69 -19.13
CA LEU A 45 -0.18 7.60 -19.56
C LEU A 45 0.84 6.95 -20.50
N ARG A 46 0.78 5.63 -20.71
CA ARG A 46 1.67 4.99 -21.68
C ARG A 46 1.29 5.46 -23.09
N PRO A 47 2.23 6.03 -23.87
CA PRO A 47 1.94 6.44 -25.23
C PRO A 47 1.46 5.22 -26.03
N ALA A 48 0.40 5.41 -26.82
CA ALA A 48 0.03 4.44 -27.83
C ALA A 48 1.23 4.29 -28.78
N THR A 49 1.86 3.12 -28.76
CA THR A 49 2.89 2.73 -29.73
C THR A 49 2.33 2.72 -31.14
#